data_AF-A0A958HGI4-F1
#
_entry.id   AF-A0A958HGI4-F1
#
_cell.length_a   1.000
_cell.length_b   1.000
_cell.length_c   1.000
_cell.angle_alpha   90.00
_cell.angle_beta   90.00
_cell.angle_gamma   90.00
#
_symmetry.space_group_name_H-M   'P 1'
#
loop_
_entity.id
_entity.type
_entity.pdbx_description
1 polymer ?
#
loop_
_entity_poly.entity_id
_entity_poly.type
_entity_poly.pdbx_seq_one_letter_code
_entity_poly.pdbx_strand_id
1 'polypeptide(L)'
;FGAAADSDHNRRLINHIVGIERWGQQRLRAALGEPLVIDEYDGYRPPRAATLPELQADFAATRRDTVALTCELGAAGAEAVRLPHNQIGNLSVRSWLGYLNIHANWEAKKLK
;
A
#
# COMPACT_ATOMS: atom_id res chain seq x y z
N PHE A 1 -1.65 -2.28 -14.53
CA PHE A 1 -2.36 -3.59 -14.47
C PHE A 1 -3.36 -3.84 -15.60
N GLY A 2 -3.70 -2.88 -16.45
CA GLY A 2 -4.82 -3.00 -17.42
C GLY A 2 -4.70 -4.06 -18.54
N ALA A 3 -3.64 -4.87 -18.57
CA ALA A 3 -3.43 -5.93 -19.56
C ALA A 3 -3.23 -7.33 -18.94
N ALA A 4 -3.26 -7.48 -17.62
CA ALA A 4 -3.09 -8.79 -16.97
C ALA A 4 -4.32 -9.68 -17.23
N ALA A 5 -4.10 -10.97 -17.51
CA ALA A 5 -5.20 -11.91 -17.72
C ALA A 5 -5.98 -12.14 -16.41
N ASP A 6 -7.29 -12.37 -16.50
CA ASP A 6 -8.07 -12.70 -15.31
C ASP A 6 -7.80 -14.14 -14.87
N SER A 7 -7.08 -14.28 -13.77
CA SER A 7 -6.74 -15.57 -13.15
C SER A 7 -6.72 -15.43 -11.63
N ASP A 8 -6.98 -16.52 -10.92
CA ASP A 8 -6.90 -16.54 -9.45
C ASP A 8 -5.53 -16.07 -8.94
N HIS A 9 -4.46 -16.39 -9.68
CA HIS A 9 -3.11 -15.97 -9.36
C HIS A 9 -2.97 -14.44 -9.42
N ASN A 10 -3.37 -13.84 -10.54
CA ASN A 10 -3.29 -12.38 -10.73
C ASN A 10 -4.21 -11.63 -9.75
N ARG A 11 -5.42 -12.13 -9.50
CA ARG A 11 -6.34 -11.57 -8.50
C ARG A 11 -5.71 -11.58 -7.10
N ARG A 12 -5.11 -12.69 -6.68
CA ARG A 12 -4.40 -12.79 -5.39
C ARG A 12 -3.20 -11.83 -5.30
N LEU A 13 -2.43 -11.67 -6.37
CA LEU A 13 -1.31 -10.73 -6.40
C LEU A 13 -1.76 -9.28 -6.27
N ILE A 14 -2.79 -8.86 -7.01
CA ILE A 14 -3.30 -7.49 -6.94
C ILE A 14 -3.93 -7.23 -5.56
N ASN A 15 -4.73 -8.17 -5.05
CA ASN A 15 -5.28 -8.14 -3.69
C ASN A 15 -4.16 -8.01 -2.62
N HIS A 16 -3.12 -8.82 -2.79
CA HIS A 16 -1.74 -8.67 -2.33
C HIS A 16 -1.30 -7.22 -2.08
N ILE A 17 -0.97 -6.60 -3.22
CA ILE A 17 -0.35 -5.29 -3.33
C ILE A 17 -1.25 -4.22 -2.69
N VAL A 18 -2.57 -4.26 -2.97
CA VAL A 18 -3.53 -3.30 -2.42
C VAL A 18 -3.57 -3.35 -0.90
N GLY A 19 -3.59 -4.55 -0.30
CA GLY A 19 -3.61 -4.71 1.16
C GLY A 19 -2.37 -4.12 1.83
N ILE A 20 -1.17 -4.44 1.31
CA ILE A 20 0.09 -3.88 1.83
C ILE A 20 0.12 -2.36 1.71
N GLU A 21 -0.36 -1.82 0.59
CA GLU A 21 -0.33 -0.38 0.37
C GLU A 21 -1.30 0.38 1.28
N ARG A 22 -2.54 -0.10 1.43
CA ARG A 22 -3.53 0.47 2.37
C ARG A 22 -3.05 0.38 3.82
N TRP A 23 -2.42 -0.73 4.20
CA TRP A 23 -1.79 -0.86 5.52
C TRP A 23 -0.67 0.17 5.73
N GLY A 24 0.22 0.34 4.74
CA GLY A 24 1.27 1.36 4.78
C GLY A 24 0.71 2.79 4.88
N GLN A 25 -0.39 3.09 4.19
CA GLN A 25 -1.09 4.38 4.31
C GLN A 25 -1.55 4.63 5.75
N GLN A 26 -2.16 3.63 6.41
CA GLN A 26 -2.59 3.77 7.81
C GLN A 26 -1.40 4.07 8.74
N ARG A 27 -0.25 3.43 8.51
CA ARG A 27 0.97 3.74 9.29
C ARG A 27 1.43 5.16 9.03
N LEU A 28 1.51 5.56 7.77
CA LEU A 28 1.97 6.88 7.35
C LEU A 28 1.09 8.02 7.89
N ARG A 29 -0.21 7.80 8.05
CA ARG A 29 -1.13 8.77 8.69
C ARG A 29 -0.75 9.14 10.12
N ALA A 30 -0.09 8.24 10.86
CA ALA A 30 0.40 8.56 12.19
C ALA A 30 1.50 9.64 12.20
N ALA A 31 2.20 9.84 11.09
CA ALA A 31 3.14 10.96 10.95
C ALA A 31 2.43 12.33 10.79
N LEU A 32 1.11 12.33 10.52
CA LEU A 32 0.24 13.51 10.51
C LEU A 32 -0.52 13.70 11.83
N GLY A 33 -0.22 12.90 12.86
CA GLY A 33 -0.83 12.99 14.18
C GLY A 33 -2.04 12.08 14.41
N GLU A 34 -2.41 11.24 13.44
CA GLU A 34 -3.41 10.19 13.67
C GLU A 34 -2.88 9.10 14.63
N PRO A 35 -3.77 8.34 15.32
CA PRO A 35 -3.33 7.25 16.18
C PRO A 35 -2.54 6.18 15.41
N LEU A 36 -1.38 5.83 15.93
CA LEU A 36 -0.59 4.71 15.41
C LEU A 36 -1.26 3.39 15.79
N VAL A 37 -1.82 2.70 14.79
CA VAL A 37 -2.39 1.35 14.94
C VAL A 37 -1.28 0.32 14.69
N ILE A 38 -1.09 -0.64 15.61
CA ILE A 38 -0.17 -1.78 15.43
C ILE A 38 -0.98 -3.03 15.08
N ASP A 39 -1.02 -3.36 13.79
CA ASP A 39 -1.77 -4.48 13.23
C ASP A 39 -1.07 -5.10 12.01
N GLU A 40 -1.75 -6.09 11.42
CA GLU A 40 -1.32 -6.81 10.22
C GLU A 40 -2.09 -6.36 8.98
N TYR A 41 -1.44 -6.42 7.81
CA TYR A 41 -2.01 -5.93 6.55
C TYR A 41 -3.23 -6.71 6.05
N ASP A 42 -3.47 -7.93 6.56
CA ASP A 42 -4.56 -8.79 6.06
C ASP A 42 -5.94 -8.15 6.20
N GLY A 43 -6.13 -7.30 7.21
CA GLY A 43 -7.38 -6.54 7.41
C GLY A 43 -7.64 -5.44 6.37
N TYR A 44 -6.63 -5.07 5.58
CA TYR A 44 -6.70 -3.98 4.59
C TYR A 44 -6.91 -4.50 3.16
N ARG A 45 -6.90 -5.82 2.97
CA ARG A 45 -7.08 -6.43 1.65
C ARG A 45 -8.50 -6.24 1.13
N PRO A 46 -8.68 -6.08 -0.19
CA PRO A 46 -10.00 -6.18 -0.80
C PRO A 46 -10.68 -7.52 -0.49
N PRO A 47 -12.02 -7.61 -0.63
CA PRO A 47 -12.74 -8.87 -0.48
C PRO A 47 -12.14 -9.98 -1.35
N ARG A 48 -12.04 -11.21 -0.81
CA ARG A 48 -11.49 -12.36 -1.56
C ARG A 48 -12.28 -12.70 -2.83
N ALA A 49 -13.56 -12.33 -2.85
CA ALA A 49 -14.46 -12.53 -3.98
C ALA A 49 -14.35 -11.42 -5.05
N ALA A 50 -13.52 -10.38 -4.84
CA ALA A 50 -13.38 -9.29 -5.79
C ALA A 50 -12.90 -9.79 -7.16
N THR A 51 -13.58 -9.33 -8.19
CA THR A 51 -13.24 -9.57 -9.60
C THR A 51 -11.98 -8.80 -10.00
N LEU A 52 -11.34 -9.17 -11.12
CA LEU A 52 -10.17 -8.44 -11.60
C LEU A 52 -10.45 -6.95 -11.86
N PRO A 53 -11.56 -6.54 -12.50
CA PRO A 53 -11.86 -5.11 -12.70
C PRO A 53 -12.01 -4.34 -11.38
N GLU A 54 -12.66 -4.93 -10.37
CA GLU A 54 -12.77 -4.31 -9.04
C GLU A 54 -11.40 -4.15 -8.39
N LEU A 55 -10.55 -5.18 -8.45
CA LEU A 55 -9.18 -5.11 -7.93
C LEU A 55 -8.31 -4.07 -8.65
N GLN A 56 -8.49 -3.91 -9.97
CA GLN A 56 -7.81 -2.87 -10.73
C GLN A 56 -8.28 -1.46 -10.31
N ALA A 57 -9.58 -1.29 -10.09
CA ALA A 57 -10.15 -0.04 -9.60
C ALA A 57 -9.65 0.27 -8.18
N ASP A 58 -9.66 -0.72 -7.29
CA ASP A 58 -9.13 -0.63 -5.92
C ASP A 58 -7.66 -0.24 -5.91
N PHE A 59 -6.85 -0.85 -6.77
CA PHE A 59 -5.45 -0.47 -6.89
C PHE A 59 -5.30 0.97 -7.38
N ALA A 60 -6.02 1.37 -8.43
CA ALA A 60 -5.95 2.73 -8.95
C ALA A 60 -6.37 3.77 -7.90
N ALA A 61 -7.41 3.49 -7.11
CA ALA A 61 -7.82 4.33 -5.99
C ALA A 61 -6.74 4.42 -4.92
N THR A 62 -6.25 3.26 -4.46
CA THR A 62 -5.20 3.17 -3.44
C THR A 62 -3.94 3.94 -3.86
N ARG A 63 -3.52 3.85 -5.13
CA ARG A 63 -2.37 4.62 -5.64
C ARG A 63 -2.61 6.13 -5.61
N ARG A 64 -3.81 6.60 -5.96
CA ARG A 64 -4.15 8.03 -5.86
C ARG A 64 -4.10 8.51 -4.42
N ASP A 65 -4.62 7.71 -3.49
CA ASP A 65 -4.62 8.04 -2.07
C ASP A 65 -3.20 8.08 -1.50
N THR A 66 -2.32 7.17 -1.91
CA THR A 66 -0.89 7.20 -1.53
C THR A 66 -0.20 8.47 -2.05
N VAL A 67 -0.50 8.90 -3.27
CA VAL A 67 0.07 10.14 -3.83
C VAL A 67 -0.43 11.36 -3.06
N ALA A 68 -1.73 11.45 -2.78
CA ALA A 68 -2.29 12.52 -1.98
C ALA A 68 -1.66 12.58 -0.58
N LEU A 69 -1.57 11.43 0.10
CA LEU A 69 -0.93 11.30 1.41
C LEU A 69 0.56 11.71 1.36
N THR A 70 1.27 11.36 0.28
CA THR A 70 2.67 11.78 0.09
C THR A 70 2.79 13.31 0.02
N CYS A 71 1.87 13.98 -0.66
CA CYS A 71 1.83 15.45 -0.73
C CYS A 71 1.53 16.06 0.66
N GLU A 72 0.57 15.51 1.40
CA GLU A 72 0.24 15.96 2.77
C GLU A 72 1.44 15.82 3.71
N LEU A 73 2.13 14.67 3.67
CA LEU A 73 3.32 14.41 4.48
C LEU A 73 4.47 15.37 4.17
N GLY A 74 4.68 15.69 2.88
CA GLY A 74 5.67 16.68 2.46
C GLY A 74 5.31 18.09 2.93
N ALA A 75 4.03 18.49 2.82
CA ALA A 75 3.57 19.79 3.30
C ALA A 75 3.71 19.94 4.83
N ALA A 76 3.58 18.84 5.57
CA ALA A 76 3.77 18.80 7.02
C ALA A 76 5.24 18.74 7.46
N GLY A 77 6.21 18.57 6.55
CA GLY A 77 7.63 18.38 6.89
C GLY A 77 7.88 17.08 7.67
N ALA A 78 7.07 16.04 7.44
CA ALA A 78 7.07 14.81 8.22
C ALA A 78 8.05 13.74 7.69
N GLU A 79 8.92 14.06 6.73
CA GLU A 79 9.71 13.06 5.99
C GLU A 79 10.67 12.25 6.87
N ALA A 80 11.14 12.85 7.97
CA ALA A 80 12.05 12.25 8.92
C ALA A 80 11.35 11.45 10.04
N VAL A 81 10.02 11.59 10.19
CA VAL A 81 9.25 10.84 11.19
C VAL A 81 9.43 9.34 10.93
N ARG A 82 9.68 8.58 12.00
CA ARG A 82 9.92 7.14 11.93
C ARG A 82 8.75 6.36 12.52
N LEU A 83 8.28 5.39 11.75
CA LEU A 83 7.11 4.57 12.04
C LEU A 83 7.48 3.08 11.94
N PRO A 84 6.97 2.21 12.83
CA PRO A 84 7.34 0.80 12.88
C PRO A 84 6.74 0.02 11.71
N HIS A 85 7.59 -0.75 11.02
CA HIS A 85 7.20 -1.83 10.12
C HIS A 85 7.39 -3.17 10.83
N ASN A 86 6.39 -4.06 10.82
CA ASN A 86 6.36 -5.29 11.64
C ASN A 86 7.61 -6.17 11.46
N GLN A 87 8.19 -6.22 10.25
CA GLN A 87 9.35 -7.08 9.94
C GLN A 87 10.68 -6.34 9.69
N ILE A 88 10.65 -5.03 9.44
CA ILE A 88 11.84 -4.26 8.99
C ILE A 88 12.30 -3.31 10.12
N GLY A 89 11.48 -3.12 11.15
CA GLY A 89 11.71 -2.13 12.20
C GLY A 89 11.28 -0.74 11.77
N ASN A 90 11.83 0.29 12.41
CA ASN A 90 11.37 1.66 12.20
C ASN A 90 11.89 2.26 10.89
N LEU A 91 10.97 2.54 9.97
CA LEU A 91 11.25 3.21 8.69
C LEU A 91 10.86 4.69 8.79
N SER A 92 11.64 5.57 8.16
CA SER A 92 11.18 6.95 7.96
C SER A 92 9.98 6.98 6.99
N VAL A 93 9.21 8.06 6.97
CA VAL A 93 8.15 8.28 5.96
C VAL A 93 8.70 8.06 4.55
N ARG A 94 9.88 8.61 4.24
CA ARG A 94 10.54 8.39 2.94
C ARG A 94 10.82 6.92 2.67
N SER A 95 11.35 6.19 3.65
CA SER A 95 11.65 4.76 3.50
C SER A 95 10.39 3.91 3.39
N TRP A 96 9.30 4.27 4.06
CA TRP A 96 7.99 3.64 3.93
C TRP A 96 7.44 3.76 2.50
N LEU A 97 7.42 4.97 1.94
CA LEU A 97 6.97 5.20 0.57
C LEU A 97 7.85 4.45 -0.45
N GLY A 98 9.16 4.41 -0.21
CA GLY A 98 10.10 3.61 -0.99
C GLY A 98 9.78 2.10 -0.93
N TYR A 99 9.54 1.57 0.27
CA TYR A 99 9.13 0.19 0.49
C TYR A 99 7.85 -0.16 -0.30
N LEU A 100 6.79 0.64 -0.16
CA LEU A 100 5.51 0.40 -0.84
C LEU A 100 5.70 0.36 -2.37
N ASN A 101 6.47 1.30 -2.92
CA ASN A 101 6.72 1.35 -4.35
C ASN A 101 7.57 0.16 -4.83
N ILE A 102 8.64 -0.20 -4.11
CA ILE A 102 9.49 -1.34 -4.48
C ILE A 102 8.72 -2.66 -4.39
N HIS A 103 7.96 -2.86 -3.32
CA HIS A 103 7.15 -4.06 -3.08
C HIS A 103 6.11 -4.24 -4.19
N ALA A 104 5.33 -3.20 -4.49
CA ALA A 104 4.33 -3.24 -5.55
C ALA A 104 4.95 -3.55 -6.92
N ASN A 105 6.09 -2.92 -7.25
CA ASN A 105 6.78 -3.17 -8.52
C ASN A 105 7.36 -4.59 -8.62
N TRP A 106 7.88 -5.14 -7.52
CA TRP A 106 8.41 -6.49 -7.52
C TRP A 106 7.31 -7.55 -7.65
N GLU A 107 6.20 -7.39 -6.92
CA GLU A 107 5.04 -8.27 -7.04
C GLU A 107 4.38 -8.17 -8.43
N ALA A 108 4.27 -6.96 -9.00
CA ALA A 108 3.69 -6.74 -10.32
C ALA A 108 4.42 -7.49 -11.44
N LYS A 109 5.73 -7.75 -11.30
CA LYS A 109 6.51 -8.56 -12.27
C LYS A 109 6.07 -10.02 -12.33
N LYS A 110 5.29 -10.50 -11.35
CA LYS A 110 4.79 -11.88 -11.29
C LYS A 110 3.42 -12.06 -11.94
N LEU A 111 2.81 -10.97 -12.44
CA LEU A 111 1.56 -11.04 -13.18
C LEU A 111 1.78 -11.71 -14.53
N LYS A 112 0.80 -12.52 -14.93
CA LYS A 112 0.81 -13.29 -16.18
C LYS A 112 -0.22 -12.78 -17.17
#